data_AF-A0A5P0ZES4-F1
#
_entry.id   AF-A0A5P0ZES4-F1
#
_cell.length_a   1.000
_cell.length_b   1.000
_cell.length_c   1.000
_cell.angle_alpha   90.00
_cell.angle_beta   90.00
_cell.angle_gamma   90.00
#
_symmetry.space_group_name_H-M   'P 1'
#
loop_
_entity.id
_entity.type
_entity.pdbx_description
1 polymer ?
#
loop_
_entity_poly.entity_id
_entity_poly.type
_entity_poly.pdbx_seq_one_letter_code
_entity_poly.pdbx_strand_id
1 'polypeptide(L)'
;MSDQRVNLASKVGQRLWFSGTVGEFTHKRTKSGGKGPVLLLKDIDEVDKKGRTINPDVTDHVWVNANKSVFGIGKEVMPDDILMFTAIVKPYGIVRDDVINKRDAVVEAAKESNANIFSNYREDYLDWKDSWQNVLEANNQAKQQMQQGVIDRKTFQQIEKNNIDAYKSAQPNGVAVKEKENFNKNKAQAKKKSLKLVDFELEDLQDVKFLKEKRLYHGWTRLKISKDDISRIKFTKFLAARSFAYRDGKSFDEFENYKK
;
A
#
# COMPACT_ATOMS: atom_id res chain seq x y z
N MET A 1 2.17 1.63 -7.25
CA MET A 1 0.77 1.99 -6.94
C MET A 1 0.25 2.58 -8.23
N SER A 2 -1.02 2.40 -8.65
CA SER A 2 -1.55 3.45 -9.52
C SER A 2 -1.65 4.66 -8.59
N ASP A 3 -0.83 5.68 -8.84
CA ASP A 3 -0.65 6.82 -7.92
C ASP A 3 -1.96 7.56 -7.63
N GLN A 4 -2.99 7.32 -8.44
CA GLN A 4 -4.28 7.97 -8.37
C GLN A 4 -5.04 7.70 -7.07
N ARG A 5 -5.00 6.48 -6.47
CA ARG A 5 -5.75 6.23 -5.21
C ARG A 5 -5.19 6.94 -3.98
N VAL A 6 -3.97 7.50 -4.08
CA VAL A 6 -3.42 8.39 -3.04
C VAL A 6 -4.18 9.73 -3.00
N ASN A 7 -4.77 10.16 -4.11
CA ASN A 7 -5.52 11.42 -4.19
C ASN A 7 -6.75 11.39 -3.28
N LEU A 8 -7.38 10.23 -3.12
CA LEU A 8 -8.48 10.02 -2.17
C LEU A 8 -8.03 10.06 -0.71
N ALA A 9 -6.78 9.72 -0.40
CA ALA A 9 -6.28 9.65 0.98
C ALA A 9 -6.39 11.01 1.71
N SER A 10 -6.13 12.10 0.99
CA SER A 10 -6.23 13.47 1.53
C SER A 10 -7.68 13.93 1.79
N LYS A 11 -8.65 13.20 1.24
CA LYS A 11 -10.08 13.53 1.24
C LYS A 11 -10.90 12.65 2.20
N VAL A 12 -10.25 11.77 2.96
CA VAL A 12 -10.92 10.86 3.90
C VAL A 12 -11.84 11.63 4.85
N GLY A 13 -13.08 11.14 4.98
CA GLY A 13 -14.11 11.74 5.83
C GLY A 13 -14.83 12.94 5.22
N GLN A 14 -14.40 13.45 4.07
CA GLN A 14 -15.05 14.57 3.39
C GLN A 14 -16.12 14.05 2.43
N ARG A 15 -17.26 14.76 2.39
CA ARG A 15 -18.28 14.60 1.35
C ARG A 15 -17.98 15.56 0.20
N LEU A 16 -17.67 15.01 -0.97
CA LEU A 16 -17.27 15.77 -2.15
C LEU A 16 -18.13 15.40 -3.35
N TRP A 17 -18.07 16.25 -4.38
CA TRP A 17 -18.71 16.02 -5.67
C TRP A 17 -17.74 15.29 -6.60
N PHE A 18 -18.25 14.24 -7.24
CA PHE A 18 -17.49 13.43 -8.19
C PHE A 18 -18.28 13.24 -9.48
N SER A 19 -17.57 13.04 -10.58
CA SER A 19 -18.11 12.41 -11.77
C SER A 19 -17.41 11.09 -12.05
N GLY A 20 -18.11 10.16 -12.68
CA GLY A 20 -17.53 8.88 -13.09
C GLY A 20 -18.27 8.26 -14.26
N THR A 21 -17.52 7.60 -15.11
CA THR A 21 -18.03 6.81 -16.23
C THR A 21 -18.53 5.46 -15.72
N VAL A 22 -19.74 5.08 -16.08
CA VAL A 22 -20.31 3.79 -15.69
C VAL A 22 -19.64 2.69 -16.49
N GLY A 23 -18.98 1.77 -15.79
CA GLY A 23 -18.46 0.54 -16.38
C GLY A 23 -19.57 -0.50 -16.54
N GLU A 24 -20.19 -0.88 -15.43
CA GLU A 24 -21.27 -1.88 -15.42
C GLU A 24 -22.07 -1.84 -14.10
N PHE A 25 -23.31 -2.33 -14.17
CA PHE A 25 -24.14 -2.64 -13.03
C PHE A 25 -24.13 -4.16 -12.77
N THR A 26 -23.86 -4.56 -11.52
CA THR A 26 -23.79 -5.99 -11.14
C THR A 26 -24.11 -6.19 -9.67
N HIS A 27 -23.87 -7.39 -9.14
CA HIS A 27 -23.97 -7.67 -7.72
C HIS A 27 -22.66 -8.15 -7.14
N LYS A 28 -22.30 -7.63 -5.97
CA LYS A 28 -21.16 -8.08 -5.18
C LYS A 28 -21.59 -8.60 -3.82
N ARG A 29 -20.73 -9.44 -3.23
CA ARG A 29 -20.96 -9.97 -1.88
C ARG A 29 -20.93 -8.82 -0.88
N THR A 30 -21.95 -8.73 -0.04
CA THR A 30 -22.04 -7.72 1.01
C THR A 30 -21.36 -8.20 2.30
N LYS A 31 -20.96 -7.27 3.16
CA LYS A 31 -20.37 -7.58 4.48
C LYS A 31 -21.32 -8.40 5.38
N SER A 32 -22.63 -8.20 5.24
CA SER A 32 -23.69 -8.89 6.00
C SER A 32 -24.01 -10.31 5.51
N GLY A 33 -23.33 -10.80 4.47
CA GLY A 33 -23.74 -12.00 3.75
C GLY A 33 -24.82 -11.70 2.69
N GLY A 34 -24.79 -12.49 1.61
CA GLY A 34 -25.63 -12.26 0.41
C GLY A 34 -24.94 -11.44 -0.67
N LYS A 35 -25.69 -11.06 -1.72
CA LYS A 35 -25.22 -10.23 -2.84
C LYS A 35 -26.10 -8.99 -2.98
N GLY A 36 -25.49 -7.81 -3.07
CA GLY A 36 -26.17 -6.53 -3.23
C GLY A 36 -25.79 -5.84 -4.54
N PRO A 37 -26.65 -4.96 -5.08
CA PRO A 37 -26.40 -4.27 -6.34
C PRO A 37 -25.29 -3.21 -6.17
N VAL A 38 -24.38 -3.18 -7.13
CA VAL A 38 -23.22 -2.27 -7.17
C VAL A 38 -23.01 -1.74 -8.58
N LEU A 39 -22.42 -0.56 -8.67
CA LEU A 39 -21.92 0.03 -9.91
C LEU A 39 -20.40 0.01 -9.91
N LEU A 40 -19.82 -0.41 -11.04
CA LEU A 40 -18.44 -0.06 -11.36
C LEU A 40 -18.44 1.34 -11.95
N LEU A 41 -17.74 2.26 -11.32
CA LEU A 41 -17.45 3.57 -11.88
C LEU A 41 -15.96 3.62 -12.24
N LYS A 42 -15.66 4.21 -13.38
CA LYS A 42 -14.32 4.39 -13.98
C LYS A 42 -14.07 5.88 -14.20
N ASP A 43 -12.81 6.24 -14.40
CA ASP A 43 -12.39 7.60 -14.75
C ASP A 43 -13.01 8.62 -13.78
N ILE A 44 -12.74 8.44 -12.48
CA ILE A 44 -13.36 9.26 -11.44
C ILE A 44 -12.65 10.59 -11.33
N ASP A 45 -13.39 11.66 -11.54
CA ASP A 45 -12.95 13.04 -11.34
C ASP A 45 -13.62 13.66 -10.11
N GLU A 46 -12.95 14.59 -9.45
CA GLU A 46 -13.60 15.53 -8.55
C GLU A 46 -14.14 16.70 -9.36
N VAL A 47 -15.40 17.06 -9.12
CA VAL A 47 -16.11 18.12 -9.86
C VAL A 47 -16.72 19.14 -8.91
N ASP A 48 -17.11 20.30 -9.42
CA ASP A 48 -17.96 21.23 -8.70
C ASP A 48 -19.45 20.81 -8.74
N LYS A 49 -20.33 21.54 -8.04
CA LYS A 49 -21.79 21.33 -8.07
C LYS A 49 -22.41 21.41 -9.47
N LYS A 50 -21.71 22.03 -10.43
CA LYS A 50 -22.14 22.21 -11.82
C LYS A 50 -21.58 21.10 -12.74
N GLY A 51 -20.75 20.20 -12.23
CA GLY A 51 -20.13 19.12 -13.01
C GLY A 51 -18.89 19.53 -13.78
N ARG A 52 -18.24 20.64 -13.40
CA ARG A 52 -16.94 21.04 -13.96
C ARG A 52 -15.82 20.37 -13.18
N THR A 53 -14.90 19.71 -13.87
CA THR A 53 -13.73 19.06 -13.25
C THR A 53 -12.89 20.08 -12.49
N ILE A 54 -12.67 19.80 -11.20
CA ILE A 54 -11.76 20.52 -10.30
C ILE A 54 -10.43 19.77 -10.26
N ASN A 55 -10.49 18.44 -10.10
CA ASN A 55 -9.31 17.59 -10.05
C ASN A 55 -9.57 16.32 -10.87
N PRO A 56 -8.87 16.12 -11.99
CA PRO A 56 -9.05 14.93 -12.82
C PRO A 56 -8.37 13.69 -12.20
N ASP A 57 -8.78 12.50 -12.65
CA ASP A 57 -8.09 11.22 -12.41
C ASP A 57 -7.86 10.92 -10.91
N VAL A 58 -8.88 11.15 -10.09
CA VAL A 58 -8.85 10.90 -8.65
C VAL A 58 -8.81 9.39 -8.36
N THR A 59 -9.39 8.55 -9.21
CA THR A 59 -9.16 7.08 -9.20
C THR A 59 -9.59 6.45 -10.52
N ASP A 60 -8.78 5.51 -11.03
CA ASP A 60 -9.05 4.74 -12.25
C ASP A 60 -10.44 4.08 -12.23
N HIS A 61 -10.78 3.46 -11.10
CA HIS A 61 -12.06 2.79 -10.92
C HIS A 61 -12.38 2.55 -9.43
N VAL A 62 -13.68 2.47 -9.13
CA VAL A 62 -14.21 2.15 -7.82
C VAL A 62 -15.54 1.40 -7.94
N TRP A 63 -15.77 0.49 -7.00
CA TRP A 63 -17.06 -0.16 -6.82
C TRP A 63 -17.86 0.60 -5.79
N VAL A 64 -19.08 1.00 -6.16
CA VAL A 64 -19.98 1.74 -5.27
C VAL A 64 -21.31 1.01 -5.13
N ASN A 65 -21.91 1.08 -3.95
CA ASN A 65 -23.23 0.51 -3.74
C ASN A 65 -24.27 1.28 -4.55
N ALA A 66 -25.09 0.56 -5.34
CA ALA A 66 -26.20 1.14 -6.08
C ALA A 66 -27.37 1.37 -5.12
N ASN A 67 -27.28 2.42 -4.31
CA ASN A 67 -28.23 2.74 -3.24
C ASN A 67 -29.50 3.44 -3.76
N LYS A 68 -30.39 3.84 -2.84
CA LYS A 68 -31.64 4.54 -3.19
C LYS A 68 -31.43 5.82 -4.01
N SER A 69 -30.28 6.48 -3.91
CA SER A 69 -29.98 7.68 -4.70
C SER A 69 -29.79 7.33 -6.19
N VAL A 70 -29.09 6.23 -6.49
CA VAL A 70 -28.94 5.71 -7.86
C VAL A 70 -30.29 5.34 -8.46
N PHE A 71 -31.11 4.60 -7.72
CA PHE A 71 -32.47 4.25 -8.16
C PHE A 71 -33.42 5.46 -8.20
N GLY A 72 -33.06 6.55 -7.54
CA GLY A 72 -33.79 7.81 -7.52
C GLY A 72 -33.67 8.63 -8.80
N ILE A 73 -32.69 8.32 -9.68
CA ILE A 73 -32.51 9.01 -10.96
C ILE A 73 -33.71 8.79 -11.90
N GLY A 74 -34.46 7.70 -11.71
CA GLY A 74 -35.69 7.42 -12.44
C GLY A 74 -35.50 6.64 -13.75
N LYS A 75 -34.25 6.43 -14.18
CA LYS A 75 -33.91 5.64 -15.39
C LYS A 75 -32.74 4.71 -15.13
N GLU A 76 -32.74 3.58 -15.83
CA GLU A 76 -31.64 2.61 -15.88
C GLU A 76 -30.33 3.29 -16.29
N VAL A 77 -29.27 2.99 -15.56
CA VAL A 77 -27.90 3.44 -15.84
C VAL A 77 -27.24 2.40 -16.74
N MET A 78 -26.67 2.85 -17.85
CA MET A 78 -25.99 1.98 -18.83
C MET A 78 -24.48 2.20 -18.82
N PRO A 79 -23.69 1.20 -19.25
CA PRO A 79 -22.29 1.39 -19.57
C PRO A 79 -22.04 2.62 -20.45
N ASP A 80 -20.94 3.34 -20.16
CA ASP A 80 -20.52 4.61 -20.75
C ASP A 80 -21.39 5.84 -20.44
N ASP A 81 -22.43 5.71 -19.61
CA ASP A 81 -23.08 6.89 -19.01
C ASP A 81 -22.12 7.60 -18.05
N ILE A 82 -22.16 8.92 -17.99
CA ILE A 82 -21.39 9.70 -17.01
C ILE A 82 -22.35 10.16 -15.92
N LEU A 83 -22.10 9.72 -14.69
CA LEU A 83 -22.84 10.13 -13.51
C LEU A 83 -22.10 11.24 -12.78
N MET A 84 -22.84 12.18 -12.21
CA MET A 84 -22.37 13.08 -11.18
C MET A 84 -23.08 12.77 -9.87
N PHE A 85 -22.35 12.78 -8.76
CA PHE A 85 -22.86 12.42 -7.44
C PHE A 85 -22.02 13.06 -6.34
N THR A 86 -22.55 13.07 -5.11
CA THR A 86 -21.73 13.27 -3.92
C THR A 86 -21.45 11.95 -3.23
N ALA A 87 -20.25 11.78 -2.69
CA ALA A 87 -19.88 10.61 -1.91
C ALA A 87 -18.91 11.00 -0.77
N ILE A 88 -18.85 10.15 0.25
CA ILE A 88 -17.87 10.25 1.33
C ILE A 88 -16.72 9.31 1.02
N VAL A 89 -15.49 9.82 1.09
CA VAL A 89 -14.29 8.99 0.96
C VAL A 89 -14.04 8.27 2.28
N LYS A 90 -14.01 6.93 2.25
CA LYS A 90 -13.69 6.11 3.42
C LYS A 90 -12.53 5.16 3.19
N PRO A 91 -11.70 4.92 4.21
CA PRO A 91 -10.70 3.87 4.16
C PRO A 91 -11.33 2.50 4.39
N TYR A 92 -10.83 1.48 3.69
CA TYR A 92 -11.11 0.09 3.98
C TYR A 92 -9.82 -0.73 4.03
N GLY A 93 -9.80 -1.75 4.89
CA GLY A 93 -8.65 -2.63 5.02
C GLY A 93 -8.49 -3.54 3.80
N ILE A 94 -7.25 -3.68 3.32
CA ILE A 94 -6.93 -4.57 2.20
C ILE A 94 -5.96 -5.67 2.62
N VAL A 95 -6.14 -6.84 2.01
CA VAL A 95 -5.17 -7.93 2.03
C VAL A 95 -4.74 -8.13 0.59
N ARG A 96 -3.63 -7.47 0.22
CA ARG A 96 -3.05 -7.52 -1.13
C ARG A 96 -1.62 -8.03 -1.05
N ASP A 97 -1.33 -9.06 -1.82
CA ASP A 97 -0.02 -9.73 -1.81
C ASP A 97 1.10 -8.76 -2.16
N ASP A 98 0.91 -7.83 -3.10
CA ASP A 98 1.95 -6.87 -3.48
C ASP A 98 2.33 -5.91 -2.34
N VAL A 99 1.37 -5.46 -1.54
CA VAL A 99 1.64 -4.60 -0.38
C VAL A 99 2.25 -5.41 0.76
N ILE A 100 1.79 -6.63 0.98
CA ILE A 100 2.35 -7.56 1.98
C ILE A 100 3.81 -7.88 1.62
N ASN A 101 4.08 -8.29 0.39
CA ASN A 101 5.43 -8.60 -0.11
C ASN A 101 6.37 -7.41 0.03
N LYS A 102 5.91 -6.18 -0.24
CA LYS A 102 6.71 -4.96 -0.01
C LYS A 102 7.03 -4.74 1.46
N ARG A 103 6.09 -5.01 2.37
CA ARG A 103 6.31 -4.89 3.82
C ARG A 103 7.33 -5.92 4.30
N ASP A 104 7.25 -7.14 3.78
CA ASP A 104 8.15 -8.23 4.16
C ASP A 104 9.55 -8.00 3.59
N ALA A 105 9.67 -7.55 2.34
CA ALA A 105 10.95 -7.17 1.74
C ALA A 105 11.70 -6.09 2.55
N VAL A 106 10.98 -5.12 3.13
CA VAL A 106 11.58 -4.09 4.02
C VAL A 106 12.16 -4.71 5.29
N VAL A 107 11.50 -5.72 5.85
CA VAL A 107 11.96 -6.42 7.05
C VAL A 107 13.14 -7.33 6.74
N GLU A 108 13.08 -8.08 5.64
CA GLU A 108 14.15 -8.98 5.22
C GLU A 108 15.43 -8.20 4.88
N ALA A 109 15.33 -7.11 4.11
CA ALA A 109 16.50 -6.26 3.83
C ALA A 109 17.16 -5.71 5.11
N ALA A 110 16.38 -5.43 6.15
CA ALA A 110 16.91 -4.98 7.44
C ALA A 110 17.58 -6.12 8.22
N LYS A 111 17.06 -7.36 8.12
CA LYS A 111 17.69 -8.54 8.71
C LYS A 111 19.03 -8.84 8.04
N GLU A 112 19.07 -8.86 6.71
CA GLU A 112 20.30 -9.06 5.94
C GLU A 112 21.35 -8.01 6.25
N SER A 113 20.96 -6.73 6.28
CA SER A 113 21.87 -5.65 6.65
C SER A 113 22.45 -5.83 8.07
N ASN A 114 21.63 -6.27 9.02
CA ASN A 114 22.10 -6.51 10.39
C ASN A 114 23.00 -7.75 10.49
N ALA A 115 22.69 -8.82 9.74
CA ALA A 115 23.53 -10.00 9.67
C ALA A 115 24.95 -9.66 9.16
N ASN A 116 25.04 -8.82 8.13
CA ASN A 116 26.33 -8.35 7.61
C ASN A 116 27.08 -7.47 8.63
N ILE A 117 26.38 -6.55 9.31
CA ILE A 117 26.96 -5.71 10.37
C ILE A 117 27.55 -6.58 11.49
N PHE A 118 26.82 -7.61 11.92
CA PHE A 118 27.29 -8.53 12.95
C PHE A 118 28.45 -9.41 12.48
N SER A 119 28.41 -9.88 11.23
CA SER A 119 29.51 -10.68 10.64
C SER A 119 30.82 -9.88 10.63
N ASN A 120 30.78 -8.65 10.12
CA ASN A 120 31.96 -7.78 10.09
C ASN A 120 32.50 -7.51 11.49
N TYR A 121 31.63 -7.20 12.46
CA TYR A 121 32.04 -7.02 13.85
C TYR A 121 32.71 -8.29 14.42
N ARG A 122 32.17 -9.47 14.10
CA ARG A 122 32.72 -10.74 14.56
C ARG A 122 34.11 -10.98 13.98
N GLU A 123 34.30 -10.70 12.70
CA GLU A 123 35.61 -10.78 12.04
C GLU A 123 36.60 -9.80 12.68
N ASP A 124 36.25 -8.52 12.78
CA ASP A 124 37.08 -7.50 13.43
C ASP A 124 37.46 -7.89 14.88
N TYR A 125 36.52 -8.50 15.62
CA TYR A 125 36.75 -8.94 16.99
C TYR A 125 37.71 -10.13 17.08
N LEU A 126 37.63 -11.07 16.13
CA LEU A 126 38.55 -12.20 16.06
C LEU A 126 39.96 -11.72 15.69
N ASP A 127 40.08 -10.84 14.69
CA ASP A 127 41.36 -10.25 14.29
C ASP A 127 42.00 -9.46 15.43
N TRP A 128 41.20 -8.65 16.13
CA TRP A 128 41.64 -7.96 17.34
C TRP A 128 42.13 -8.95 18.38
N LYS A 129 41.38 -10.01 18.66
CA LYS A 129 41.76 -11.03 19.66
C LYS A 129 43.07 -11.73 19.29
N ASP A 130 43.26 -12.06 18.02
CA ASP A 130 44.46 -12.75 17.54
C ASP A 130 45.69 -11.82 17.56
N SER A 131 45.49 -10.50 17.38
CA SER A 131 46.55 -9.50 17.47
C SER A 131 47.23 -9.43 18.85
N TRP A 132 46.65 -10.03 19.88
CA TRP A 132 47.27 -10.16 21.20
C TRP A 132 48.62 -10.88 21.16
N GLN A 133 48.80 -11.84 20.23
CA GLN A 133 50.08 -12.51 20.06
C GLN A 133 51.18 -11.53 19.66
N ASN A 134 50.89 -10.56 18.79
CA ASN A 134 51.85 -9.52 18.40
C ASN A 134 52.22 -8.62 19.59
N VAL A 135 51.27 -8.34 20.49
CA VAL A 135 51.53 -7.58 21.73
C VAL A 135 52.47 -8.36 22.66
N LEU A 136 52.25 -9.67 22.81
CA LEU A 136 53.12 -10.54 23.61
C LEU A 136 54.53 -10.61 23.02
N GLU A 137 54.66 -10.76 21.70
CA GLU A 137 55.94 -10.76 21.01
C GLU A 137 56.70 -9.44 21.18
N ALA A 138 56.03 -8.30 20.97
CA ALA A 138 56.62 -6.97 21.17
C ALA A 138 57.09 -6.76 22.62
N ASN A 139 56.28 -7.19 23.60
CA ASN A 139 56.65 -7.09 25.01
C ASN A 139 57.81 -8.03 25.37
N ASN A 140 57.88 -9.22 24.77
CA ASN A 140 59.00 -10.14 24.94
C ASN A 140 60.31 -9.56 24.37
N GLN A 141 60.26 -8.91 23.20
CA GLN A 141 61.41 -8.21 22.63
C GLN A 141 61.88 -7.06 23.53
N ALA A 142 60.97 -6.23 24.03
CA ALA A 142 61.30 -5.17 24.97
C ALA A 142 61.94 -5.72 26.27
N LYS A 143 61.44 -6.86 26.76
CA LYS A 143 62.02 -7.55 27.92
C LYS A 143 63.44 -8.06 27.65
N GLN A 144 63.72 -8.59 26.47
CA GLN A 144 65.08 -9.00 26.08
C GLN A 144 66.03 -7.79 26.01
N GLN A 145 65.59 -6.68 25.43
CA GLN A 145 66.38 -5.43 25.39
C GLN A 145 66.71 -4.90 26.79
N MET A 146 65.76 -5.01 27.73
CA MET A 146 66.00 -4.65 29.13
C MET A 146 67.05 -5.58 29.77
N GLN A 147 66.95 -6.90 29.53
CA GLN A 147 67.93 -7.87 30.04
C GLN A 147 69.34 -7.67 29.48
N GLN A 148 69.45 -7.19 28.24
CA GLN A 148 70.70 -6.83 27.59
C GLN A 148 71.24 -5.46 28.02
N GLY A 149 70.51 -4.71 28.86
CA GLY A 149 70.90 -3.38 29.34
C GLY A 149 70.71 -2.26 28.33
N VAL A 150 70.02 -2.50 27.21
CA VAL A 150 69.75 -1.51 26.16
C VAL A 150 68.72 -0.47 26.61
N ILE A 151 67.71 -0.90 27.37
CA ILE A 151 66.70 -0.04 27.97
C ILE A 151 66.59 -0.29 29.48
N ASP A 152 66.20 0.73 30.23
CA ASP A 152 65.97 0.59 31.68
C ASP A 152 64.61 -0.05 32.00
N ARG A 153 64.44 -0.47 33.25
CA ARG A 153 63.20 -1.12 33.73
C ARG A 153 61.97 -0.21 33.60
N LYS A 154 62.14 1.10 33.80
CA LYS A 154 61.03 2.07 33.76
C LYS A 154 60.52 2.24 32.32
N THR A 155 61.43 2.29 31.37
CA THR A 155 61.14 2.36 29.93
C THR A 155 60.45 1.08 29.47
N PHE A 156 60.94 -0.10 29.89
CA PHE A 156 60.26 -1.38 29.63
C PHE A 156 58.80 -1.37 30.12
N GLN A 157 58.57 -1.00 31.40
CA GLN A 157 57.22 -0.93 31.97
C GLN A 157 56.31 0.04 31.21
N GLN A 158 56.85 1.16 30.73
CA GLN A 158 56.09 2.12 29.95
C GLN A 158 55.73 1.56 28.57
N ILE A 159 56.65 0.87 27.88
CA ILE A 159 56.39 0.21 26.59
C ILE A 159 55.32 -0.87 26.75
N GLU A 160 55.46 -1.75 27.74
CA GLU A 160 54.49 -2.82 28.03
C GLU A 160 53.10 -2.24 28.28
N LYS A 161 53.02 -1.21 29.13
CA LYS A 161 51.76 -0.51 29.41
C LYS A 161 51.15 0.10 28.16
N ASN A 162 51.94 0.83 27.36
CA ASN A 162 51.46 1.47 26.13
C ASN A 162 50.93 0.45 25.13
N ASN A 163 51.61 -0.69 24.96
CA ASN A 163 51.19 -1.75 24.05
C ASN A 163 49.85 -2.37 24.50
N ILE A 164 49.69 -2.64 25.80
CA ILE A 164 48.46 -3.19 26.37
C ILE A 164 47.30 -2.18 26.26
N ASP A 165 47.55 -0.91 26.56
CA ASP A 165 46.54 0.14 26.50
C ASP A 165 46.11 0.39 25.03
N ALA A 166 47.05 0.41 24.09
CA ALA A 166 46.76 0.48 22.66
C ALA A 166 45.87 -0.68 22.20
N TYR A 167 46.23 -1.92 22.56
CA TYR A 167 45.43 -3.11 22.27
C TYR A 167 43.99 -2.99 22.81
N LYS A 168 43.83 -2.61 24.08
CA LYS A 168 42.49 -2.45 24.69
C LYS A 168 41.68 -1.35 24.00
N SER A 169 42.33 -0.25 23.64
CA SER A 169 41.66 0.87 22.97
C SER A 169 41.18 0.53 21.55
N ALA A 170 41.82 -0.44 20.89
CA ALA A 170 41.46 -0.92 19.57
C ALA A 170 40.33 -1.97 19.58
N GLN A 171 39.80 -2.34 20.75
CA GLN A 171 38.74 -3.34 20.86
C GLN A 171 37.49 -2.90 20.06
N PRO A 172 36.99 -3.73 19.14
CA PRO A 172 35.77 -3.43 18.40
C PRO A 172 34.57 -3.20 19.34
N ASN A 173 33.79 -2.16 19.07
CA ASN A 173 32.72 -1.72 19.95
C ASN A 173 31.39 -2.44 19.66
N GLY A 174 31.15 -3.55 20.37
CA GLY A 174 29.91 -4.31 20.24
C GLY A 174 28.63 -3.55 20.65
N VAL A 175 28.74 -2.53 21.50
CA VAL A 175 27.59 -1.70 21.89
C VAL A 175 27.14 -0.85 20.70
N ALA A 176 28.07 -0.18 20.02
CA ALA A 176 27.78 0.63 18.84
C ALA A 176 27.18 -0.23 17.70
N VAL A 177 27.65 -1.46 17.54
CA VAL A 177 27.07 -2.44 16.59
C VAL A 177 25.62 -2.72 16.95
N LYS A 178 25.33 -2.96 18.24
CA LYS A 178 23.96 -3.24 18.70
C LYS A 178 23.02 -2.06 18.50
N GLU A 179 23.50 -0.85 18.76
CA GLU A 179 22.75 0.38 18.52
C GLU A 179 22.41 0.55 17.04
N LYS A 180 23.37 0.26 16.14
CA LYS A 180 23.16 0.28 14.69
C LYS A 180 22.14 -0.76 14.23
N GLU A 181 22.19 -1.98 14.75
CA GLU A 181 21.17 -3.01 14.48
C GLU A 181 19.77 -2.53 14.89
N ASN A 182 19.66 -1.95 16.08
CA ASN A 182 18.40 -1.45 16.62
C ASN A 182 17.87 -0.28 15.79
N PHE A 183 18.75 0.64 15.36
CA PHE A 183 18.39 1.72 14.46
C PHE A 183 17.80 1.19 13.14
N ASN A 184 18.47 0.21 12.51
CA ASN A 184 17.99 -0.41 11.28
C ASN A 184 16.63 -1.10 11.48
N LYS A 185 16.43 -1.84 12.58
CA LYS A 185 15.14 -2.45 12.93
C LYS A 185 14.04 -1.41 13.09
N ASN A 186 14.32 -0.33 13.82
CA ASN A 186 13.35 0.75 14.06
C ASN A 186 12.98 1.47 12.76
N LYS A 187 13.96 1.76 11.90
CA LYS A 187 13.75 2.35 10.57
C LYS A 187 12.91 1.45 9.67
N ALA A 188 13.21 0.15 9.63
CA ALA A 188 12.44 -0.83 8.88
C ALA A 188 11.01 -0.94 9.40
N GLN A 189 10.82 -0.94 10.72
CA GLN A 189 9.49 -0.98 11.33
C GLN A 189 8.68 0.29 11.03
N ALA A 190 9.31 1.47 11.04
CA ALA A 190 8.66 2.71 10.63
C ALA A 190 8.22 2.66 9.16
N LYS A 191 9.08 2.17 8.26
CA LYS A 191 8.76 1.99 6.84
C LYS A 191 7.68 0.93 6.61
N LYS A 192 7.67 -0.16 7.39
CA LYS A 192 6.59 -1.16 7.37
C LYS A 192 5.25 -0.58 7.85
N LYS A 193 5.27 0.34 8.81
CA LYS A 193 4.07 1.04 9.30
C LYS A 193 3.55 2.09 8.30
N SER A 194 4.43 2.75 7.56
CA SER A 194 4.03 3.72 6.54
C SER A 194 3.36 3.05 5.32
N LEU A 195 3.74 1.80 5.02
CA LEU A 195 3.03 0.94 4.08
C LEU A 195 1.71 0.45 4.68
N LYS A 196 0.69 1.32 4.66
CA LYS A 196 -0.64 1.02 5.20
C LYS A 196 -1.35 -0.05 4.35
N LEU A 197 -1.98 -1.01 5.02
CA LEU A 197 -2.89 -2.00 4.41
C LEU A 197 -4.30 -1.42 4.29
N VAL A 198 -4.39 -0.23 3.69
CA VAL A 198 -5.63 0.51 3.55
C VAL A 198 -5.74 0.99 2.11
N ASP A 199 -6.92 0.85 1.55
CA ASP A 199 -7.32 1.47 0.29
C ASP A 199 -8.54 2.36 0.54
N PHE A 200 -8.99 3.10 -0.47
CA PHE A 200 -10.07 4.08 -0.33
C PHE A 200 -11.25 3.74 -1.22
N GLU A 201 -12.46 3.87 -0.66
CA GLU A 201 -13.72 3.66 -1.35
C GLU A 201 -14.61 4.90 -1.27
N LEU A 202 -15.56 4.99 -2.19
CA LEU A 202 -16.60 6.01 -2.19
C LEU A 202 -17.88 5.39 -1.61
N GLU A 203 -18.28 5.85 -0.44
CA GLU A 203 -19.49 5.42 0.24
C GLU A 203 -20.59 6.50 0.23
N ASP A 204 -21.82 6.06 0.50
CA ASP A 204 -22.98 6.93 0.72
C ASP A 204 -23.23 7.92 -0.44
N LEU A 205 -23.45 7.35 -1.63
CA LEU A 205 -23.79 8.11 -2.83
C LEU A 205 -25.09 8.90 -2.62
N GLN A 206 -25.02 10.21 -2.86
CA GLN A 206 -26.16 11.13 -2.79
C GLN A 206 -26.17 12.04 -4.01
N ASP A 207 -27.28 12.72 -4.24
CA ASP A 207 -27.46 13.68 -5.34
C ASP A 207 -27.05 13.16 -6.72
N VAL A 208 -27.24 11.85 -6.93
CA VAL A 208 -26.82 11.16 -8.15
C VAL A 208 -27.69 11.65 -9.31
N LYS A 209 -27.06 12.04 -10.42
CA LYS A 209 -27.71 12.41 -11.67
C LYS A 209 -26.83 12.13 -12.88
N PHE A 210 -27.44 12.06 -14.06
CA PHE A 210 -26.68 12.00 -15.31
C PHE A 210 -26.01 13.36 -15.56
N LEU A 211 -24.69 13.33 -15.71
CA LEU A 211 -23.95 14.43 -16.30
C LEU A 211 -23.98 14.31 -17.83
N LYS A 212 -23.88 13.08 -18.34
CA LYS A 212 -24.03 12.76 -19.77
C LYS A 212 -24.69 11.39 -19.92
N GLU A 213 -25.80 11.36 -20.65
CA GLU A 213 -26.41 10.11 -21.10
C GLU A 213 -25.75 9.68 -22.41
N LYS A 214 -25.21 8.45 -22.45
CA LYS A 214 -24.74 7.83 -23.69
C LYS A 214 -25.94 7.60 -24.61
N ARG A 215 -25.75 7.88 -25.91
CA ARG A 215 -26.72 7.47 -26.93
C ARG A 215 -26.69 5.95 -27.05
N LEU A 216 -27.84 5.32 -26.79
CA LEU A 216 -27.97 3.87 -26.89
C LEU A 216 -27.92 3.41 -28.34
N TYR A 217 -27.37 2.22 -28.56
CA TYR A 217 -27.40 1.54 -29.85
C TYR A 217 -28.84 1.20 -30.27
N HIS A 218 -29.04 0.91 -31.56
CA HIS A 218 -30.37 0.62 -32.09
C HIS A 218 -31.03 -0.56 -31.36
N GLY A 219 -32.33 -0.45 -31.06
CA GLY A 219 -33.10 -1.46 -30.32
C GLY A 219 -33.01 -1.37 -28.80
N TRP A 220 -32.08 -0.57 -28.25
CA TRP A 220 -31.96 -0.38 -26.80
C TRP A 220 -32.76 0.82 -26.31
N THR A 221 -33.52 0.60 -25.24
CA THR A 221 -34.25 1.65 -24.51
C THR A 221 -33.96 1.54 -23.02
N ARG A 222 -33.84 2.69 -22.33
CA ARG A 222 -33.66 2.72 -20.87
C ARG A 222 -34.95 2.34 -20.19
N LEU A 223 -34.88 1.44 -19.22
CA LEU A 223 -36.03 1.16 -18.36
C LEU A 223 -36.24 2.29 -17.36
N LYS A 224 -37.50 2.54 -17.02
CA LYS A 224 -37.84 3.40 -15.87
C LYS A 224 -37.59 2.61 -14.58
N ILE A 225 -36.87 3.21 -13.64
CA ILE A 225 -36.60 2.61 -12.34
C ILE A 225 -37.10 3.53 -11.22
N SER A 226 -37.36 2.96 -10.05
CA SER A 226 -37.80 3.68 -8.86
C SER A 226 -36.98 3.27 -7.63
N LYS A 227 -37.05 4.07 -6.57
CA LYS A 227 -36.36 3.80 -5.29
C LYS A 227 -36.77 2.46 -4.68
N ASP A 228 -37.98 1.97 -4.95
CA ASP A 228 -38.50 0.72 -4.38
C ASP A 228 -37.93 -0.52 -5.08
N ASP A 229 -37.51 -0.36 -6.34
CA ASP A 229 -36.98 -1.45 -7.15
C ASP A 229 -35.64 -2.01 -6.62
N ILE A 230 -34.92 -1.25 -5.80
CA ILE A 230 -33.68 -1.71 -5.15
C ILE A 230 -33.89 -2.97 -4.30
N SER A 231 -35.07 -3.11 -3.69
CA SER A 231 -35.43 -4.25 -2.85
C SER A 231 -35.83 -5.49 -3.67
N ARG A 232 -36.10 -5.32 -4.96
CA ARG A 232 -36.57 -6.38 -5.85
C ARG A 232 -35.38 -7.10 -6.46
N ILE A 233 -34.88 -8.14 -5.77
CA ILE A 233 -33.67 -8.88 -6.18
C ILE A 233 -33.76 -9.41 -7.62
N LYS A 234 -34.91 -9.94 -8.05
CA LYS A 234 -35.09 -10.42 -9.44
C LYS A 234 -34.91 -9.29 -10.45
N PHE A 235 -35.47 -8.12 -10.16
CA PHE A 235 -35.38 -6.96 -11.04
C PHE A 235 -33.97 -6.37 -11.08
N THR A 236 -33.30 -6.24 -9.94
CA THR A 236 -31.90 -5.76 -9.95
C THR A 236 -30.98 -6.74 -10.68
N LYS A 237 -31.18 -8.07 -10.56
CA LYS A 237 -30.45 -9.07 -11.36
C LYS A 237 -30.73 -8.95 -12.85
N PHE A 238 -31.96 -8.62 -13.23
CA PHE A 238 -32.34 -8.33 -14.61
C PHE A 238 -31.62 -7.09 -15.15
N LEU A 239 -31.56 -5.98 -14.38
CA LEU A 239 -30.76 -4.80 -14.74
C LEU A 239 -29.27 -5.13 -14.90
N ALA A 240 -28.72 -5.99 -14.04
CA ALA A 240 -27.33 -6.45 -14.18
C ALA A 240 -27.10 -7.22 -15.49
N ALA A 241 -27.99 -8.16 -15.81
CA ALA A 241 -27.92 -8.90 -17.07
C ALA A 241 -28.03 -7.97 -18.30
N ARG A 242 -28.91 -6.96 -18.24
CA ARG A 242 -29.02 -5.92 -19.28
C ARG A 242 -27.75 -5.10 -19.41
N SER A 243 -27.15 -4.68 -18.30
CA SER A 243 -25.89 -3.96 -18.30
C SER A 243 -24.76 -4.76 -18.97
N PHE A 244 -24.67 -6.07 -18.70
CA PHE A 244 -23.69 -6.94 -19.37
C PHE A 244 -23.99 -7.11 -20.86
N ALA A 245 -25.24 -7.38 -21.23
CA ALA A 245 -25.64 -7.52 -22.62
C ALA A 245 -25.32 -6.25 -23.44
N TYR A 246 -25.61 -5.08 -22.87
CA TYR A 246 -25.32 -3.79 -23.51
C TYR A 246 -23.81 -3.56 -23.67
N ARG A 247 -23.02 -3.84 -22.62
CA ARG A 247 -21.56 -3.75 -22.65
C ARG A 247 -20.96 -4.65 -23.74
N ASP A 248 -21.51 -5.85 -23.90
CA ASP A 248 -21.05 -6.85 -24.87
C ASP A 248 -21.62 -6.60 -26.29
N GLY A 249 -22.40 -5.54 -26.49
CA GLY A 249 -22.95 -5.13 -27.79
C GLY A 249 -24.04 -6.06 -28.34
N LYS A 250 -24.67 -6.88 -27.49
CA LYS A 250 -25.71 -7.85 -27.88
C LYS A 250 -27.11 -7.30 -27.57
N SER A 251 -28.15 -7.82 -28.21
CA SER A 251 -29.51 -7.61 -27.69
C SER A 251 -29.72 -8.37 -26.38
N PHE A 252 -30.69 -7.95 -25.56
CA PHE A 252 -30.96 -8.67 -24.31
C PHE A 252 -31.45 -10.10 -24.58
N ASP A 253 -32.30 -10.30 -25.60
CA ASP A 253 -32.85 -11.60 -25.96
C ASP A 253 -31.75 -12.57 -26.45
N GLU A 254 -30.80 -12.06 -27.24
CA GLU A 254 -29.61 -12.83 -27.65
C GLU A 254 -28.75 -13.23 -26.45
N PHE A 255 -28.58 -12.31 -25.48
CA PHE A 255 -27.77 -12.55 -24.29
C PHE A 255 -28.41 -13.58 -23.34
N GLU A 256 -29.74 -13.58 -23.21
CA GLU A 256 -30.47 -14.55 -22.39
C GLU A 256 -30.46 -15.95 -22.99
N ASN A 257 -30.60 -16.06 -24.32
CA ASN A 257 -30.57 -17.35 -25.02
C ASN A 257 -29.18 -18.03 -24.98
N TYR A 258 -28.10 -17.26 -24.87
CA TYR A 258 -26.73 -17.80 -24.75
C TYR A 258 -26.42 -18.46 -23.40
N LYS A 259 -27.32 -18.35 -22.41
CA LYS A 259 -27.18 -18.98 -21.08
C LYS A 259 -27.84 -20.36 -20.97
N LYS A 260 -28.55 -20.81 -22.01
CA LYS A 260 -29.09 -22.17 -22.13
C LYS A 260 -28.09 -23.06 -22.85
#